data_AF-E4U442-F1
#
_entry.id   AF-E4U442-F1
#
_cell.length_a   1.000
_cell.length_b   1.000
_cell.length_c   1.000
_cell.angle_alpha   90.00
_cell.angle_beta   90.00
_cell.angle_gamma   90.00
#
_symmetry.space_group_name_H-M   'P 1'
#
loop_
_entity.id
_entity.type
_entity.pdbx_description
1 polymer ?
#
loop_
_entity_poly.entity_id
_entity_poly.type
_entity_poly.pdbx_seq_one_letter_code
_entity_poly.pdbx_strand_id
1 'polypeptide(L)'
;MSHVCFSDIDLLIDEGKKEILINPKGERFYFVECDEQHKIFRDAIMRYDSVEERYEIEGEQTLYTEHKGMGLDYEKILCLHPQELIHKKSFFGFTWYNVCGVLKREIRSVYLCQYKDYRIHERSAVLSYSYEER
;
A
#
# COMPACT_ATOMS: atom_id res chain seq x y z
N MET A 1 -3.80 4.26 -28.09
CA MET A 1 -4.74 5.30 -27.62
C MET A 1 -5.26 4.81 -26.30
N SER A 2 -5.10 5.61 -25.24
CA SER A 2 -5.50 5.23 -23.89
C SER A 2 -7.00 5.48 -23.67
N HIS A 3 -7.70 4.54 -23.06
CA HIS A 3 -9.08 4.73 -22.62
C HIS A 3 -9.30 4.20 -21.21
N VAL A 4 -10.24 4.81 -20.49
CA VAL A 4 -10.59 4.42 -19.12
C VAL A 4 -11.45 3.16 -19.17
N CYS A 5 -11.01 2.11 -18.47
CA CYS A 5 -11.76 0.86 -18.31
C CYS A 5 -12.60 0.90 -17.04
N PHE A 6 -11.98 1.37 -15.94
CA PHE A 6 -12.61 1.51 -14.64
C PHE A 6 -12.19 2.83 -14.00
N SER A 7 -13.08 3.42 -13.23
CA SER A 7 -12.83 4.65 -12.48
C SER A 7 -13.58 4.62 -11.17
N ASP A 8 -13.06 5.33 -10.17
CA ASP A 8 -13.70 5.47 -8.86
C ASP A 8 -13.89 4.11 -8.17
N ILE A 9 -12.83 3.29 -8.21
CA ILE A 9 -12.81 1.93 -7.66
C ILE A 9 -11.66 1.79 -6.64
N ASP A 10 -11.77 0.80 -5.76
CA ASP A 10 -10.64 0.33 -4.97
C ASP A 10 -10.17 -1.00 -5.59
N LEU A 11 -8.87 -1.18 -5.80
CA LEU A 11 -8.35 -2.41 -6.40
C LEU A 11 -7.09 -2.92 -5.70
N LEU A 12 -6.93 -4.24 -5.69
CA LEU A 12 -5.76 -4.93 -5.18
C LEU A 12 -5.03 -5.61 -6.33
N ILE A 13 -3.70 -5.49 -6.35
CA ILE A 13 -2.83 -6.16 -7.33
C ILE A 13 -2.08 -7.30 -6.65
N ASP A 14 -2.34 -8.54 -7.09
CA ASP A 14 -1.59 -9.73 -6.71
C ASP A 14 -0.67 -10.13 -7.88
N GLU A 15 0.58 -9.69 -7.83
CA GLU A 15 1.57 -9.99 -8.87
C GLU A 15 1.95 -11.47 -8.92
N GLY A 16 1.89 -12.17 -7.78
CA GLY A 16 2.24 -13.57 -7.66
C GLY A 16 1.24 -14.47 -8.38
N LYS A 17 -0.05 -14.15 -8.28
CA LYS A 17 -1.13 -14.85 -9.00
C LYS A 17 -1.47 -14.24 -10.35
N LYS A 18 -0.88 -13.10 -10.68
CA LYS A 18 -1.23 -12.27 -11.83
C LYS A 18 -2.72 -11.96 -11.85
N GLU A 19 -3.22 -11.42 -10.75
CA GLU A 19 -4.62 -11.08 -10.55
C GLU A 19 -4.78 -9.61 -10.16
N ILE A 20 -5.80 -8.96 -10.73
CA ILE A 20 -6.28 -7.64 -10.30
C ILE A 20 -7.69 -7.85 -9.75
N LEU A 21 -7.88 -7.55 -8.48
CA LEU A 21 -9.16 -7.67 -7.78
C LEU A 21 -9.76 -6.28 -7.63
N ILE A 22 -10.92 -6.04 -8.22
CA ILE A 22 -11.61 -4.75 -8.17
C ILE A 22 -12.78 -4.86 -7.19
N ASN A 23 -12.83 -3.94 -6.24
CA ASN A 23 -13.93 -3.74 -5.31
C ASN A 23 -14.74 -2.50 -5.68
N PRO A 24 -16.05 -2.48 -5.33
CA PRO A 24 -16.80 -1.23 -5.29
C PRO A 24 -16.12 -0.23 -4.35
N LYS A 25 -16.26 1.06 -4.66
CA LYS A 25 -15.67 2.12 -3.84
C LYS A 25 -16.10 2.03 -2.38
N GLY A 26 -15.12 2.12 -1.47
CA GLY A 26 -15.35 2.09 -0.03
C GLY A 26 -15.42 0.69 0.56
N GLU A 27 -15.43 -0.36 -0.27
CA GLU A 27 -15.36 -1.74 0.20
C GLU A 27 -13.92 -2.16 0.49
N ARG A 28 -13.66 -2.56 1.74
CA ARG A 28 -12.33 -2.93 2.20
C ARG A 28 -11.93 -4.33 1.74
N PHE A 29 -10.65 -4.51 1.49
CA PHE A 29 -10.03 -5.83 1.32
C PHE A 29 -9.69 -6.43 2.70
N TYR A 30 -10.69 -7.01 3.38
CA TYR A 30 -10.56 -7.54 4.75
C TYR A 30 -9.57 -8.71 4.91
N PHE A 31 -9.13 -9.32 3.82
CA PHE A 31 -8.17 -10.42 3.82
C PHE A 31 -6.71 -9.96 3.63
N VAL A 32 -6.47 -8.66 3.44
CA VAL A 32 -5.13 -8.10 3.21
C VAL A 32 -4.54 -7.65 4.54
N GLU A 33 -3.42 -8.24 4.92
CA GLU A 33 -2.69 -7.90 6.13
C GLU A 33 -2.13 -6.47 6.07
N CYS A 34 -1.78 -5.90 7.23
CA CYS A 34 -1.35 -4.51 7.33
C CYS A 34 -0.09 -4.19 6.50
N ASP A 35 0.86 -5.11 6.46
CA ASP A 35 2.11 -4.99 5.70
C ASP A 35 1.89 -5.13 4.18
N GLU A 36 0.79 -5.74 3.76
CA GLU A 36 0.38 -5.88 2.36
C GLU A 36 -0.54 -4.76 1.85
N GLN A 37 -0.93 -3.81 2.71
CA GLN A 37 -1.82 -2.69 2.32
C GLN A 37 -1.25 -1.84 1.17
N HIS A 38 0.07 -1.86 0.98
CA HIS A 38 0.73 -1.21 -0.15
C HIS A 38 0.31 -1.79 -1.51
N LYS A 39 -0.33 -2.96 -1.57
CA LYS A 39 -0.83 -3.56 -2.83
C LYS A 39 -2.19 -3.02 -3.25
N ILE A 40 -2.87 -2.28 -2.37
CA ILE A 40 -4.21 -1.72 -2.61
C ILE A 40 -4.07 -0.30 -3.15
N PHE A 41 -4.70 -0.05 -4.29
CA PHE A 41 -4.91 1.27 -4.86
C PHE A 41 -6.33 1.71 -4.55
N ARG A 42 -6.48 2.82 -3.83
CA ARG A 42 -7.75 3.47 -3.53
C ARG A 42 -8.02 4.62 -4.48
N ASP A 43 -9.29 4.95 -4.64
CA ASP A 43 -9.73 6.02 -5.55
C ASP A 43 -9.09 5.88 -6.95
N ALA A 44 -9.00 4.63 -7.40
CA ALA A 44 -8.17 4.25 -8.52
C ALA A 44 -8.88 4.45 -9.87
N ILE A 45 -8.07 4.69 -10.88
CA ILE A 45 -8.47 4.73 -12.29
C ILE A 45 -7.59 3.73 -13.03
N MET A 46 -8.24 2.81 -13.74
CA MET A 46 -7.57 1.84 -14.60
C MET A 46 -7.82 2.21 -16.06
N ARG A 47 -6.73 2.42 -16.79
CA ARG A 47 -6.72 2.74 -18.22
C ARG A 47 -6.05 1.63 -19.00
N TYR A 48 -6.52 1.39 -20.22
CA TYR A 48 -5.83 0.52 -21.17
C TYR A 48 -5.21 1.35 -22.28
N ASP A 49 -3.89 1.23 -22.46
CA ASP A 49 -3.19 1.79 -23.61
C ASP A 49 -3.05 0.76 -24.71
N SER A 50 -3.77 0.98 -25.80
CA SER A 50 -3.77 0.10 -26.96
C SER A 50 -2.48 0.15 -27.79
N VAL A 51 -1.61 1.14 -27.61
CA VAL A 51 -0.34 1.26 -28.36
C VAL A 51 0.74 0.41 -27.70
N GLU A 52 0.82 0.51 -26.37
CA GLU A 52 1.80 -0.21 -25.56
C GLU A 52 1.25 -1.56 -25.04
N GLU A 53 0.02 -1.92 -25.42
CA GLU A 53 -0.73 -3.10 -24.95
C GLU A 53 -0.60 -3.33 -23.43
N ARG A 54 -0.88 -2.30 -22.64
CA ARG A 54 -0.71 -2.35 -21.18
C ARG A 54 -1.84 -1.69 -20.43
N TYR A 55 -2.04 -2.13 -19.20
CA TYR A 55 -2.85 -1.42 -18.23
C TYR A 55 -2.00 -0.42 -17.45
N GLU A 56 -2.59 0.74 -17.22
CA GLU A 56 -2.10 1.79 -16.33
C GLU A 56 -3.10 1.97 -15.21
N ILE A 57 -2.65 1.79 -13.98
CA ILE A 57 -3.45 1.88 -12.77
C ILE A 57 -2.91 3.03 -11.94
N GLU A 58 -3.68 4.10 -11.85
CA GLU A 58 -3.36 5.27 -11.02
C GLU A 58 -4.25 5.27 -9.79
N GLY A 59 -3.71 5.50 -8.59
CA GLY A 59 -4.51 5.57 -7.37
C GLY A 59 -3.67 5.89 -6.14
N GLU A 60 -4.34 5.97 -5.00
CA GLU A 60 -3.73 6.24 -3.70
C GLU A 60 -3.34 4.93 -2.99
N GLN A 61 -2.15 4.88 -2.42
CA GLN A 61 -1.66 3.73 -1.66
C GLN A 61 -1.23 4.17 -0.27
N THR A 62 -1.51 3.31 0.70
CA THR A 62 -0.97 3.45 2.04
C THR A 62 0.25 2.56 2.20
N LEU A 63 1.42 3.15 2.41
CA LEU A 63 2.65 2.45 2.74
C LEU A 63 2.86 2.43 4.25
N TYR A 64 3.15 1.24 4.77
CA TYR A 64 3.58 1.04 6.15
C TYR A 64 5.05 0.62 6.14
N THR A 65 5.88 1.31 6.92
CA THR A 65 7.29 0.95 7.09
C THR A 65 7.57 0.82 8.58
N GLU A 66 7.87 -0.39 9.03
CA GLU A 66 8.29 -0.61 10.42
C GLU A 66 9.73 -0.14 10.59
N HIS A 67 9.97 0.66 11.62
CA HIS A 67 11.29 1.12 12.01
C HIS A 67 11.59 0.61 13.41
N LYS A 68 12.64 -0.22 13.51
CA LYS A 68 13.16 -0.75 14.77
C LYS A 68 14.68 -0.73 14.74
N GLY A 69 15.30 -0.14 15.76
CA GLY A 69 16.75 0.02 15.78
C GLY A 69 17.28 0.62 17.08
N MET A 70 18.60 0.62 17.22
CA MET A 70 19.30 1.26 18.33
C MET A 70 20.72 1.66 17.91
N GLY A 71 21.24 2.76 18.45
CA GLY A 71 22.61 3.20 18.19
C GLY A 71 23.07 4.31 19.14
N LEU A 72 24.37 4.62 19.09
CA LEU A 72 25.00 5.66 19.92
C LEU A 72 25.16 7.00 19.20
N ASP A 73 25.09 6.98 17.87
CA ASP A 73 25.33 8.12 16.98
C ASP A 73 24.00 8.55 16.35
N TYR A 74 23.52 9.74 16.70
CA TYR A 74 22.23 10.25 16.25
C TYR A 74 22.18 10.44 14.73
N GLU A 75 23.24 11.00 14.13
CA GLU A 75 23.28 11.30 12.69
C GLU A 75 23.17 10.02 11.87
N LYS A 76 23.84 8.95 12.31
CA LYS A 76 23.74 7.64 11.66
C LYS A 76 22.35 7.04 11.74
N ILE A 77 21.66 7.20 12.88
CA ILE A 77 20.27 6.73 13.01
C ILE A 77 19.34 7.57 12.14
N LEU A 78 19.54 8.89 12.10
CA LEU A 78 18.72 9.81 11.31
C LEU A 78 18.81 9.52 9.80
N CYS A 79 19.95 9.01 9.31
CA CYS A 79 20.06 8.56 7.92
C CYS A 79 19.16 7.37 7.57
N LEU A 80 18.72 6.58 8.55
CA LEU A 80 18.00 5.32 8.34
C LEU A 80 16.54 5.37 8.83
N HIS A 81 16.22 6.32 9.72
CA HIS A 81 14.94 6.38 10.41
C HIS A 81 14.39 7.81 10.47
N PRO A 82 13.06 7.98 10.38
CA PRO A 82 12.42 9.27 10.60
C PRO A 82 12.71 9.79 12.00
N GLN A 83 12.99 11.09 12.10
CA GLN A 83 13.32 11.75 13.37
C GLN A 83 12.23 11.52 14.43
N GLU A 84 10.97 11.50 14.02
CA GLU A 84 9.79 11.36 14.89
C GLU A 84 9.77 10.02 15.65
N LEU A 85 10.46 9.01 15.12
CA LEU A 85 10.53 7.67 15.70
C LEU A 85 11.80 7.44 16.54
N ILE A 86 12.72 8.42 16.59
CA ILE A 86 13.98 8.31 17.32
C ILE A 86 13.81 8.85 18.74
N HIS A 87 14.01 7.99 19.73
CA HIS A 87 13.92 8.31 21.15
C HIS A 87 15.30 8.27 21.80
N LYS A 88 15.76 9.42 22.32
CA LYS A 88 16.99 9.50 23.12
C LYS A 88 16.77 8.90 24.51
N LYS A 89 17.69 8.04 24.93
CA LYS A 89 17.81 7.53 26.30
C LYS A 89 19.19 7.88 26.84
N SER A 90 19.25 8.18 28.14
CA SER A 90 20.53 8.43 28.81
C SER A 90 20.51 7.86 30.21
N PHE A 91 21.60 7.17 30.57
CA PHE A 91 21.79 6.59 31.90
C PHE A 91 23.28 6.59 32.26
N PHE A 92 23.61 7.10 33.45
CA PHE A 92 25.00 7.22 33.94
C PHE A 92 26.00 7.79 32.92
N GLY A 93 25.63 8.84 32.19
CA GLY A 93 26.51 9.51 31.21
C GLY A 93 26.62 8.82 29.85
N PHE A 94 26.09 7.61 29.70
CA PHE A 94 25.93 6.97 28.40
C PHE A 94 24.63 7.43 27.75
N THR A 95 24.71 7.87 26.50
CA THR A 95 23.55 8.24 25.68
C THR A 95 23.43 7.25 24.55
N TRP A 96 22.22 6.77 24.32
CA TRP A 96 21.89 5.97 23.16
C TRP A 96 20.51 6.37 22.65
N TYR A 97 20.22 5.97 21.43
CA TYR A 97 19.01 6.31 20.70
C TYR A 97 18.33 5.01 20.31
N ASN A 98 17.05 4.90 20.62
CA ASN A 98 16.21 3.79 20.23
C ASN A 98 15.24 4.25 19.15
N VAL A 99 14.95 3.38 18.19
CA VAL A 99 13.91 3.60 17.20
C VAL A 99 12.86 2.51 17.36
N CYS A 100 11.60 2.92 17.46
CA CYS A 100 10.47 2.00 17.48
C CYS A 100 9.22 2.71 16.97
N GLY A 101 8.60 2.16 15.94
CA GLY A 101 7.32 2.61 15.45
C GLY A 101 7.07 2.20 14.01
N VAL A 102 5.89 2.53 13.51
CA VAL A 102 5.50 2.31 12.12
C VAL A 102 5.27 3.67 11.48
N LEU A 103 5.98 3.96 10.41
CA LEU A 103 5.72 5.12 9.59
C LEU A 103 4.62 4.77 8.58
N LYS A 104 3.50 5.50 8.65
CA LYS A 104 2.43 5.46 7.66
C LYS A 104 2.63 6.60 6.66
N ARG A 105 2.64 6.30 5.36
CA ARG A 105 2.68 7.30 4.28
C ARG A 105 1.54 7.03 3.31
N GLU A 106 0.82 8.08 2.93
CA GLU A 106 -0.11 8.03 1.80
C GLU A 106 0.64 8.58 0.58
N ILE A 107 0.60 7.84 -0.52
CA ILE A 107 1.23 8.24 -1.79
C ILE A 107 0.25 8.05 -2.93
N ARG A 108 0.41 8.85 -3.99
CA ARG A 108 -0.26 8.61 -5.27
C ARG A 108 0.71 7.90 -6.19
N SER A 109 0.28 6.76 -6.72
CA SER A 109 1.14 5.87 -7.49
C SER A 109 0.51 5.55 -8.83
N VAL A 110 1.39 5.20 -9.78
CA VAL A 110 1.02 4.64 -11.07
C VAL A 110 1.67 3.26 -11.18
N TYR A 111 0.87 2.23 -11.37
CA TYR A 111 1.30 0.88 -11.65
C TYR A 111 1.05 0.54 -13.12
N LEU A 112 2.04 -0.07 -13.76
CA LEU A 112 1.99 -0.46 -15.17
C LEU A 112 2.12 -1.97 -15.26
N CYS A 113 1.21 -2.63 -15.97
CA CYS A 113 1.32 -4.06 -16.25
C CYS A 113 0.86 -4.42 -17.66
N GLN A 114 1.46 -5.46 -18.23
CA GLN A 114 1.12 -5.95 -19.55
C GLN A 114 -0.33 -6.43 -19.64
N TYR A 115 -0.97 -6.14 -20.76
CA TYR A 115 -2.34 -6.56 -21.04
C TYR A 115 -2.41 -8.07 -21.24
N LYS A 116 -3.55 -8.69 -20.85
CA LYS A 116 -3.81 -10.15 -20.85
C LYS A 116 -2.94 -11.01 -19.93
N ASP A 117 -1.82 -10.50 -19.42
CA ASP A 117 -1.02 -11.20 -18.41
C ASP A 117 -1.74 -11.31 -17.07
N TYR A 118 -2.67 -10.40 -16.80
CA TYR A 118 -3.41 -10.34 -15.54
C TYR A 118 -4.88 -10.74 -15.75
N ARG A 119 -5.38 -11.59 -14.85
CA ARG A 119 -6.80 -11.89 -14.74
C ARG A 119 -7.47 -10.81 -13.89
N ILE A 120 -8.55 -10.24 -14.40
CA ILE A 120 -9.34 -9.23 -13.68
C ILE A 120 -10.55 -9.91 -13.06
N HIS A 121 -10.73 -9.75 -11.75
CA HIS A 121 -11.91 -10.19 -11.03
C HIS A 121 -12.57 -8.97 -10.37
N GLU A 122 -13.72 -8.61 -10.92
CA GLU A 122 -14.52 -7.47 -10.50
C GLU A 122 -15.67 -7.91 -9.59
N ARG A 123 -15.79 -7.28 -8.42
CA ARG A 123 -16.97 -7.39 -7.55
C ARG A 123 -17.90 -6.23 -7.84
N SER A 124 -19.11 -6.52 -8.32
CA SER A 124 -20.08 -5.50 -8.70
C SER A 124 -20.86 -4.90 -7.52
N ALA A 125 -21.22 -5.72 -6.54
CA ALA A 125 -21.97 -5.28 -5.36
C ALA A 125 -21.80 -6.24 -4.17
N VAL A 126 -21.97 -5.70 -2.95
CA VAL A 126 -22.16 -6.49 -1.73
C VAL A 126 -23.66 -6.73 -1.54
N LEU A 127 -24.09 -7.99 -1.56
CA LEU A 127 -25.52 -8.33 -1.45
C LEU A 127 -26.01 -8.36 0.00
N SER A 128 -25.17 -8.78 0.95
CA SER A 128 -25.47 -8.80 2.38
C SER A 128 -24.19 -8.98 3.20
N TYR A 129 -24.16 -8.51 4.45
CA TYR A 129 -23.09 -8.80 5.41
C TYR A 129 -23.69 -9.14 6.78
N SER A 130 -23.04 -10.03 7.52
CA SER A 130 -23.36 -10.35 8.91
C SER A 130 -22.07 -10.64 9.67
N TYR A 131 -22.07 -10.44 10.98
CA TYR A 131 -20.93 -10.76 11.85
C TYR A 131 -21.43 -11.39 13.15
N GLU A 132 -20.63 -12.31 13.70
CA GLU A 132 -20.85 -12.90 15.02
C GLU A 132 -19.63 -12.56 15.89
N GLU A 133 -19.87 -11.90 17.02
CA GLU A 133 -18.84 -11.71 18.06
C GLU A 133 -18.79 -12.98 18.94
N ARG A 134 -17.58 -13.41 19.30
CA ARG A 134 -17.34 -14.52 20.24
C ARG A 134 -16.73 -14.02 21.53
#